data_AF-A0A0G4FSV6-F1
#
_entry.id   AF-A0A0G4FSV6-F1
#
_cell.length_a   1.000
_cell.length_b   1.000
_cell.length_c   1.000
_cell.angle_alpha   90.00
_cell.angle_beta   90.00
_cell.angle_gamma   90.00
#
_symmetry.space_group_name_H-M   'P 1'
#
loop_
_entity.id
_entity.type
_entity.pdbx_description
1 polymer ?
#
loop_
_entity_poly.entity_id
_entity_poly.type
_entity_poly.pdbx_seq_one_letter_code
_entity_poly.pdbx_strand_id
1 'polypeptide(L)'
;MTAVMDRDLAAVTIQRCARGLFSRRIKRYRKDLLAYEAAVTPKALKIQSFYRGYKGRQVAKSERELKDIQKRRCDKAEQQQLWHSLWYLCVPPAASPASRRSAFLLQAEDILQLRATCRWVRDFFGVDELRLRLRHTLSTKPLPRRTVNGNVVELLTFDDQIDEGGLLAAVCVTEAEAEAAVREETGEVIALAAQCGICQLPVRITSADLHQFPNKGVYLALPRVLAQLTVVGRHINFGNDISFQLFHRGHTVRAIRDQDGFELTTKPTLPPDHLYEQHRQDHDPPTRSPIVYGAHGWRSHLPRDYSSASSLVKNKILDYFKSTQSALTTLTFHLLGRGVDENQLLNTILSQSPHTPVEGCSTTASFCSPTTGIFERRLVLTDASHPFVAWLRISRIGTYVQVLAETTEPDRDPLIGPIWTFQNRFRETAQLARLVLGPVIAAELFDKTPAGQPTFLPR
;
A
#
# COMPACT_ATOMS: atom_id res chain seq x y z
N MET A 1 -92.78 -14.27 102.06
CA MET A 1 -91.31 -13.99 102.05
C MET A 1 -90.50 -14.90 101.12
N THR A 2 -91.09 -15.89 100.44
CA THR A 2 -90.37 -16.84 99.55
C THR A 2 -90.17 -16.37 98.10
N ALA A 3 -90.87 -15.32 97.64
CA ALA A 3 -90.78 -14.83 96.26
C ALA A 3 -89.64 -13.80 96.02
N VAL A 4 -89.01 -13.27 97.07
CA VAL A 4 -87.92 -12.27 96.96
C VAL A 4 -86.55 -12.95 96.83
N MET A 5 -86.35 -14.13 97.44
CA MET A 5 -85.09 -14.88 97.32
C MET A 5 -84.83 -15.46 95.91
N ASP A 6 -85.88 -15.67 95.11
CA ASP A 6 -85.76 -16.30 93.78
C ASP A 6 -85.27 -15.33 92.69
N ARG A 7 -85.55 -14.02 92.86
CA ARG A 7 -85.09 -12.98 91.92
C ARG A 7 -83.59 -12.71 92.04
N ASP A 8 -83.04 -12.77 93.24
CA ASP A 8 -81.61 -12.53 93.47
C ASP A 8 -80.75 -13.68 92.93
N LEU A 9 -81.24 -14.92 93.05
CA LEU A 9 -80.55 -16.10 92.49
C LEU A 9 -80.53 -16.06 90.95
N ALA A 10 -81.63 -15.64 90.33
CA ALA A 10 -81.69 -15.45 88.88
C ALA A 10 -80.73 -14.33 88.41
N ALA A 11 -80.67 -13.20 89.11
CA ALA A 11 -79.77 -12.09 88.80
C ALA A 11 -78.29 -12.52 88.90
N VAL A 12 -77.91 -13.23 89.96
CA VAL A 12 -76.55 -13.76 90.13
C VAL A 12 -76.18 -14.75 89.02
N THR A 13 -77.12 -15.60 88.62
CA THR A 13 -76.91 -16.58 87.54
C THR A 13 -76.69 -15.89 86.19
N ILE A 14 -77.51 -14.89 85.86
CA ILE A 14 -77.36 -14.09 84.63
C ILE A 14 -76.03 -13.35 84.61
N GLN A 15 -75.64 -12.71 85.72
CA GLN A 15 -74.36 -12.01 85.82
C GLN A 15 -73.16 -12.96 85.65
N ARG A 16 -73.24 -14.18 86.20
CA ARG A 16 -72.20 -15.20 86.05
C ARG A 16 -72.07 -15.66 84.60
N CYS A 17 -73.19 -15.89 83.92
CA CYS A 17 -73.22 -16.23 82.50
C CYS A 17 -72.67 -15.09 81.62
N ALA A 18 -73.06 -13.84 81.89
CA ALA A 18 -72.58 -12.67 81.16
C ALA A 18 -71.07 -12.47 81.32
N ARG A 19 -70.53 -12.58 82.54
CA ARG A 19 -69.08 -12.51 82.80
C ARG A 19 -68.33 -13.63 82.06
N GLY A 20 -68.85 -14.87 82.12
CA GLY A 20 -68.25 -16.00 81.40
C GLY A 20 -68.28 -15.84 79.87
N LEU A 21 -69.32 -15.21 79.32
CA LEU A 21 -69.42 -14.90 77.89
C LEU A 21 -68.42 -13.81 77.49
N PHE A 22 -68.28 -12.76 78.31
CA PHE A 22 -67.35 -11.66 78.08
C PHE A 22 -65.89 -12.13 78.13
N SER A 23 -65.50 -12.93 79.14
CA SER A 23 -64.15 -13.50 79.24
C SER A 23 -63.82 -14.39 78.03
N ARG A 24 -64.77 -15.19 77.53
CA ARG A 24 -64.57 -16.02 76.33
C ARG A 24 -64.44 -15.20 75.06
N ARG A 25 -65.13 -14.07 74.96
CA ARG A 25 -65.03 -13.14 73.82
C ARG A 25 -63.67 -12.42 73.82
N ILE A 26 -63.22 -11.94 74.98
CA ILE A 26 -61.88 -11.34 75.14
C ILE A 26 -60.78 -12.36 74.80
N LYS A 27 -60.91 -13.61 75.28
CA LYS A 27 -59.91 -14.65 74.99
C LYS A 27 -59.82 -14.99 73.50
N ARG A 28 -60.96 -15.00 72.78
CA ARG A 28 -60.98 -15.16 71.32
C ARG A 28 -60.31 -13.98 70.61
N TYR A 29 -60.71 -12.75 70.93
CA TYR A 29 -60.12 -11.55 70.35
C TYR A 29 -58.60 -11.48 70.53
N ARG A 30 -58.11 -11.82 71.73
CA ARG A 30 -56.66 -11.82 72.02
C ARG A 30 -55.90 -12.90 71.25
N LYS A 31 -56.52 -14.06 71.02
CA LYS A 31 -55.94 -15.13 70.19
C LYS A 31 -55.86 -14.73 68.72
N ASP A 32 -56.92 -14.10 68.21
CA ASP A 32 -56.98 -13.65 66.81
C ASP A 32 -56.00 -12.49 66.56
N LEU A 33 -55.85 -11.59 67.52
CA LEU A 33 -54.88 -10.50 67.46
C LEU A 33 -53.43 -11.01 67.40
N LEU A 34 -53.07 -11.98 68.25
CA LEU A 34 -51.73 -12.59 68.24
C LEU A 34 -51.45 -13.35 66.93
N ALA A 35 -52.47 -14.02 66.37
CA ALA A 35 -52.35 -14.69 65.07
C ALA A 35 -52.17 -13.68 63.92
N TYR A 36 -52.86 -12.54 63.98
CA TYR A 36 -52.72 -11.45 63.03
C TYR A 36 -51.32 -10.82 63.11
N GLU A 37 -50.84 -10.49 64.32
CA GLU A 37 -49.50 -9.94 64.52
C GLU A 37 -48.42 -10.90 63.99
N ALA A 38 -48.49 -12.20 64.34
CA ALA A 38 -47.57 -13.22 63.84
C ALA A 38 -47.57 -13.36 62.31
N ALA A 39 -48.70 -13.10 61.64
CA ALA A 39 -48.81 -13.13 60.18
C ALA A 39 -48.31 -11.86 59.48
N VAL A 40 -48.33 -10.71 60.17
CA VAL A 40 -47.93 -9.40 59.62
C VAL A 40 -46.42 -9.17 59.74
N THR A 41 -45.77 -9.64 60.81
CA THR A 41 -44.33 -9.42 61.02
C THR A 41 -43.44 -9.93 59.86
N PRO A 42 -43.65 -11.13 59.30
CA PRO A 42 -42.81 -11.61 58.18
C PRO A 42 -43.00 -10.79 56.91
N LYS A 43 -44.22 -10.30 56.64
CA LYS A 43 -44.53 -9.46 55.49
C LYS A 43 -43.89 -8.08 55.63
N ALA A 44 -43.94 -7.49 56.82
CA ALA A 44 -43.29 -6.22 57.11
C ALA A 44 -41.76 -6.30 56.96
N LEU A 45 -41.13 -7.38 57.46
CA LEU A 45 -39.70 -7.63 57.29
C LEU A 45 -39.31 -7.78 55.80
N LYS A 46 -40.15 -8.44 55.01
CA LYS A 46 -39.93 -8.58 53.56
C LYS A 46 -39.97 -7.23 52.85
N ILE A 47 -40.93 -6.37 53.17
CA ILE A 47 -41.03 -5.01 52.62
C ILE A 47 -39.81 -4.16 53.01
N GLN A 48 -39.38 -4.22 54.27
CA GLN A 48 -38.19 -3.50 54.74
C GLN A 48 -36.92 -3.98 54.03
N SER A 49 -36.77 -5.29 53.81
CA SER A 49 -35.66 -5.86 53.03
C SER A 49 -35.64 -5.36 51.59
N PHE A 50 -36.80 -5.37 50.91
CA PHE A 50 -36.94 -4.82 49.55
C PHE A 50 -36.57 -3.33 49.49
N TYR A 51 -37.03 -2.53 50.46
CA TYR A 51 -36.74 -1.10 50.53
C TYR A 51 -35.24 -0.82 50.74
N ARG A 52 -34.59 -1.56 51.66
CA ARG A 52 -33.13 -1.46 51.88
C ARG A 52 -32.35 -1.83 50.61
N GLY A 53 -32.75 -2.91 49.93
CA GLY A 53 -32.15 -3.30 48.65
C GLY A 53 -32.34 -2.26 47.54
N TYR A 54 -33.51 -1.64 47.46
CA TYR A 54 -33.79 -0.55 46.51
C TYR A 54 -32.92 0.69 46.78
N LYS A 55 -32.83 1.14 48.05
CA LYS A 55 -31.96 2.25 48.47
C LYS A 55 -30.49 1.97 48.17
N GLY A 56 -30.01 0.75 48.43
CA GLY A 56 -28.63 0.35 48.10
C GLY A 56 -28.32 0.44 46.60
N ARG A 57 -29.25 -0.01 45.74
CA ARG A 57 -29.10 0.11 44.28
C ARG A 57 -29.12 1.55 43.78
N GLN A 58 -29.92 2.43 44.39
CA GLN A 58 -29.93 3.86 44.06
C GLN A 58 -28.59 4.53 44.40
N VAL A 59 -28.01 4.23 45.57
CA VAL A 59 -26.68 4.76 45.96
C VAL A 59 -25.60 4.27 44.99
N ALA A 60 -25.55 2.97 44.69
CA ALA A 60 -24.59 2.42 43.75
C ALA A 60 -24.72 3.01 42.33
N LYS A 61 -25.94 3.34 41.90
CA LYS A 61 -26.18 4.03 40.63
C LYS A 61 -25.61 5.45 40.65
N SER A 62 -25.89 6.22 41.71
CA SER A 62 -25.36 7.58 41.86
C SER A 62 -23.83 7.61 41.96
N GLU A 63 -23.19 6.63 42.60
CA GLU A 63 -21.73 6.54 42.65
C GLU A 63 -21.10 6.24 41.29
N ARG A 64 -21.73 5.39 40.47
CA ARG A 64 -21.28 5.14 39.09
C ARG A 64 -21.41 6.40 38.24
N GLU A 65 -22.54 7.09 38.34
CA GLU A 65 -22.76 8.36 37.63
C GLU A 65 -21.73 9.43 38.07
N LEU A 66 -21.41 9.50 39.36
CA LEU A 66 -20.40 10.42 39.88
C LEU A 66 -18.99 10.10 39.35
N LYS A 67 -18.62 8.81 39.30
CA LYS A 67 -17.34 8.35 38.72
C LYS A 67 -17.27 8.66 37.22
N ASP A 68 -18.36 8.49 36.49
CA ASP A 68 -18.44 8.82 35.07
C ASP A 68 -18.36 10.34 34.82
N ILE A 69 -18.89 11.16 35.74
CA ILE A 69 -18.75 12.63 35.69
C ILE A 69 -17.32 13.04 36.00
N GLN A 70 -16.67 12.44 37.00
CA GLN A 70 -15.25 12.71 37.32
C GLN A 70 -14.32 12.30 36.18
N LYS A 71 -14.53 11.11 35.59
CA LYS A 71 -13.79 10.66 34.41
C LYS A 71 -13.91 11.64 33.25
N ARG A 72 -15.14 12.07 32.94
CA ARG A 72 -15.39 13.09 31.91
C ARG A 72 -14.73 14.44 32.21
N ARG A 73 -14.56 14.80 33.49
CA ARG A 73 -13.83 16.03 33.89
C ARG A 73 -12.31 15.87 33.72
N CYS A 74 -11.74 14.70 34.04
CA CYS A 74 -10.33 14.40 33.79
C CYS A 74 -10.01 14.38 32.30
N ASP A 75 -10.81 13.67 31.49
CA ASP A 75 -10.63 13.60 30.02
C ASP A 75 -10.71 15.00 29.38
N LYS A 76 -11.59 15.87 29.91
CA LYS A 76 -11.74 17.26 29.44
C LYS A 76 -10.58 18.16 29.87
N ALA A 77 -10.00 17.93 31.04
CA ALA A 77 -8.82 18.64 31.53
C ALA A 77 -7.55 18.24 30.75
N GLU A 78 -7.36 16.96 30.46
CA GLU A 78 -6.28 16.46 29.59
C GLU A 78 -6.43 16.98 28.16
N GLN A 79 -7.66 17.01 27.63
CA GLN A 79 -7.93 17.69 26.37
C GLN A 79 -7.55 19.17 26.45
N GLN A 80 -7.94 19.91 27.50
CA GLN A 80 -7.61 21.34 27.65
C GLN A 80 -6.10 21.60 27.73
N GLN A 81 -5.34 20.69 28.32
CA GLN A 81 -3.88 20.79 28.37
C GLN A 81 -3.25 20.53 27.00
N LEU A 82 -3.75 19.55 26.24
CA LEU A 82 -3.42 19.36 24.82
C LEU A 82 -3.80 20.57 23.96
N TRP A 83 -4.96 21.21 24.23
CA TRP A 83 -5.40 22.43 23.57
C TRP A 83 -4.42 23.60 23.78
N HIS A 84 -3.92 23.79 25.00
CA HIS A 84 -2.93 24.84 25.28
C HIS A 84 -1.57 24.56 24.62
N SER A 85 -1.11 23.31 24.57
CA SER A 85 0.12 22.93 23.87
C SER A 85 0.01 23.05 22.35
N LEU A 86 -1.14 22.69 21.76
CA LEU A 86 -1.40 22.83 20.32
C LEU A 86 -1.61 24.28 19.88
N TRP A 87 -2.19 25.13 20.76
CA TRP A 87 -2.36 26.56 20.49
C TRP A 87 -1.03 27.28 20.30
N TYR A 88 -0.02 26.99 21.14
CA TYR A 88 1.33 27.55 21.00
C TYR A 88 2.08 27.06 19.75
N LEU A 89 1.72 25.88 19.21
CA LEU A 89 2.27 25.33 17.97
C LEU A 89 1.57 25.87 16.71
N CYS A 90 0.27 26.19 16.77
CA CYS A 90 -0.54 26.54 15.59
C CYS A 90 -0.89 28.03 15.46
N VAL A 91 -0.84 28.84 16.53
CA VAL A 91 -1.16 30.28 16.48
C VAL A 91 -0.25 31.11 17.39
N PRO A 92 0.76 31.81 16.85
CA PRO A 92 1.29 33.02 17.49
C PRO A 92 0.59 34.27 16.96
N PRO A 93 0.58 35.37 17.73
CA PRO A 93 -0.14 36.59 17.42
C PRO A 93 0.40 37.24 16.14
N ALA A 94 -0.53 37.65 15.28
CA ALA A 94 -0.43 38.53 14.11
C ALA A 94 0.98 38.79 13.50
N ALA A 95 1.13 38.38 12.24
CA ALA A 95 2.05 38.95 11.24
C ALA A 95 3.57 38.77 11.44
N SER A 96 4.03 37.55 11.75
CA SER A 96 5.47 37.22 11.75
C SER A 96 5.82 36.07 10.78
N PRO A 97 6.90 36.16 9.97
CA PRO A 97 7.43 35.08 9.13
C PRO A 97 7.80 33.80 9.91
N ALA A 98 7.98 33.89 11.22
CA ALA A 98 8.24 32.72 12.08
C ALA A 98 7.02 31.78 12.17
N SER A 99 5.80 32.30 12.00
CA SER A 99 4.54 31.53 12.09
C SER A 99 4.38 30.50 10.97
N ARG A 100 5.02 30.72 9.81
CA ARG A 100 5.01 29.74 8.70
C ARG A 100 5.92 28.54 8.96
N ARG A 101 6.87 28.62 9.91
CA ARG A 101 7.78 27.52 10.22
C ARG A 101 7.12 26.42 11.03
N SER A 102 6.10 26.72 11.83
CA SER A 102 5.41 25.76 12.70
C SER A 102 4.59 24.73 11.92
N ALA A 103 4.02 25.12 10.76
CA ALA A 103 3.25 24.24 9.88
C ALA A 103 4.10 23.10 9.28
N PHE A 104 5.44 23.20 9.30
CA PHE A 104 6.37 22.17 8.83
C PHE A 104 6.88 21.26 9.95
N LEU A 105 6.56 21.55 11.22
CA LEU A 105 6.99 20.73 12.37
C LEU A 105 6.09 19.50 12.55
N LEU A 106 4.81 19.62 12.22
CA LEU A 106 3.85 18.51 12.29
C LEU A 106 4.10 17.54 11.14
N GLN A 107 4.09 16.23 11.39
CA GLN A 107 4.11 15.24 10.31
C GLN A 107 2.75 15.22 9.61
N ALA A 108 2.70 14.70 8.36
CA ALA A 108 1.42 14.52 7.67
C ALA A 108 0.40 13.71 8.50
N GLU A 109 0.87 12.79 9.35
CA GLU A 109 0.00 12.02 10.25
C GLU A 109 -0.68 12.88 11.32
N ASP A 110 0.07 13.78 11.95
CA ASP A 110 -0.46 14.69 12.95
C ASP A 110 -1.50 15.62 12.32
N ILE A 111 -1.24 16.11 11.10
CA ILE A 111 -2.19 16.93 10.34
C ILE A 111 -3.48 16.15 10.07
N LEU A 112 -3.37 14.90 9.59
CA LEU A 112 -4.54 14.06 9.33
C LEU A 112 -5.37 13.85 10.61
N GLN A 113 -4.72 13.52 11.72
CA GLN A 113 -5.38 13.29 13.01
C GLN A 113 -6.04 14.56 13.55
N LEU A 114 -5.36 15.71 13.47
CA LEU A 114 -5.89 17.00 13.90
C LEU A 114 -7.08 17.45 13.03
N ARG A 115 -7.00 17.29 11.71
CA ARG A 115 -8.12 17.62 10.79
C ARG A 115 -9.35 16.74 11.01
N ALA A 116 -9.14 15.47 11.38
CA ALA A 116 -10.20 14.54 11.70
C ALA A 116 -10.90 14.87 13.03
N THR A 117 -10.15 15.34 14.03
CA THR A 117 -10.66 15.60 15.39
C THR A 117 -11.16 17.03 15.60
N CYS A 118 -10.63 18.01 14.87
CA CYS A 118 -10.88 19.42 15.10
C CYS A 118 -11.29 20.15 13.81
N ARG A 119 -12.56 20.63 13.76
CA ARG A 119 -13.08 21.38 12.61
C ARG A 119 -12.26 22.64 12.28
N TRP A 120 -11.86 23.41 13.28
CA TRP A 120 -11.07 24.64 13.05
C TRP A 120 -9.68 24.37 12.47
N VAL A 121 -9.04 23.23 12.79
CA VAL A 121 -7.72 22.85 12.22
C VAL A 121 -7.84 22.45 10.76
N ARG A 122 -9.02 21.97 10.34
CA ARG A 122 -9.31 21.69 8.94
C ARG A 122 -9.17 22.95 8.09
N ASP A 123 -9.73 24.05 8.57
CA ASP A 123 -9.68 25.34 7.89
C ASP A 123 -8.26 25.94 7.93
N PHE A 124 -7.47 25.62 8.98
CA PHE A 124 -6.07 26.06 9.10
C PHE A 124 -5.12 25.36 8.12
N PHE A 125 -5.34 24.08 7.82
CA PHE A 125 -4.59 23.35 6.80
C PHE A 125 -5.37 23.34 5.48
N GLY A 126 -5.85 24.49 5.03
CA GLY A 126 -6.60 24.63 3.79
C GLY A 126 -5.77 24.37 2.53
N VAL A 127 -6.36 24.64 1.38
CA VAL A 127 -5.75 24.43 0.06
C VAL A 127 -4.40 25.14 -0.08
N ASP A 128 -4.30 26.38 0.36
CA ASP A 128 -3.09 27.20 0.18
C ASP A 128 -1.94 26.72 1.06
N GLU A 129 -2.22 26.36 2.32
CA GLU A 129 -1.23 25.79 3.23
C GLU A 129 -0.74 24.42 2.76
N LEU A 130 -1.64 23.56 2.26
CA LEU A 130 -1.26 22.27 1.69
C LEU A 130 -0.41 22.42 0.43
N ARG A 131 -0.74 23.37 -0.45
CA ARG A 131 0.09 23.67 -1.64
C ARG A 131 1.47 24.21 -1.24
N LEU A 132 1.53 25.13 -0.28
CA LEU A 132 2.80 25.64 0.23
C LEU A 132 3.64 24.51 0.83
N ARG A 133 3.00 23.59 1.55
CA ARG A 133 3.66 22.43 2.13
C ARG A 133 4.19 21.48 1.08
N LEU A 134 3.37 21.13 0.09
CA LEU A 134 3.78 20.29 -1.02
C LEU A 134 4.99 20.90 -1.75
N ARG A 135 4.94 22.19 -2.08
CA ARG A 135 6.07 22.91 -2.72
C ARG A 135 7.34 22.85 -1.87
N HIS A 136 7.22 23.04 -0.57
CA HIS A 136 8.36 22.94 0.35
C HIS A 136 8.92 21.51 0.39
N THR A 137 8.07 20.49 0.51
CA THR A 137 8.49 19.09 0.49
C THR A 137 9.19 18.76 -0.82
N LEU A 138 8.66 19.21 -1.95
CA LEU A 138 9.30 19.04 -3.26
C LEU A 138 10.63 19.78 -3.39
N SER A 139 10.78 20.94 -2.75
CA SER A 139 12.06 21.68 -2.74
C SER A 139 13.15 20.98 -1.91
N THR A 140 12.76 20.27 -0.85
CA THR A 140 13.69 19.55 0.03
C THR A 140 13.94 18.11 -0.44
N LYS A 141 12.96 17.51 -1.11
CA LYS A 141 12.98 16.16 -1.66
C LYS A 141 12.53 16.22 -3.12
N PRO A 142 13.41 16.63 -4.04
CA PRO A 142 13.04 16.82 -5.44
C PRO A 142 12.58 15.52 -6.07
N LEU A 143 11.56 15.61 -6.92
CA LEU A 143 11.09 14.48 -7.71
C LEU A 143 12.20 13.98 -8.66
N PRO A 144 12.11 12.73 -9.13
CA PRO A 144 13.08 12.18 -10.07
C PRO A 144 13.23 13.08 -11.31
N ARG A 145 14.48 13.38 -11.67
CA ARG A 145 14.84 14.12 -12.88
C ARG A 145 15.68 13.23 -13.78
N ARG A 146 15.47 13.30 -15.09
CA ARG A 146 16.29 12.59 -16.08
C ARG A 146 16.60 13.52 -17.25
N THR A 147 17.72 13.28 -17.90
CA THR A 147 18.06 13.97 -19.14
C THR A 147 17.32 13.29 -20.29
N VAL A 148 16.40 14.01 -20.92
CA VAL A 148 15.64 13.58 -22.10
C VAL A 148 16.05 14.50 -23.25
N ASN A 149 16.62 13.94 -24.31
CA ASN A 149 17.12 14.71 -25.47
C ASN A 149 18.02 15.91 -25.08
N GLY A 150 18.92 15.73 -24.11
CA GLY A 150 19.81 16.78 -23.63
C GLY A 150 19.19 17.80 -22.65
N ASN A 151 17.89 17.73 -22.39
CA ASN A 151 17.20 18.59 -21.43
C ASN A 151 16.91 17.85 -20.13
N VAL A 152 17.11 18.48 -18.98
CA VAL A 152 16.72 17.92 -17.69
C VAL A 152 15.21 18.07 -17.51
N VAL A 153 14.50 16.96 -17.50
CA VAL A 153 13.03 16.91 -17.36
C VAL A 153 12.67 16.30 -16.01
N GLU A 154 11.71 16.92 -15.32
CA GLU A 154 11.07 16.33 -14.13
C GLU A 154 10.17 15.18 -14.58
N LEU A 155 10.33 13.99 -14.01
CA LEU A 155 9.53 12.83 -14.42
C LEU A 155 8.08 12.93 -13.94
N LEU A 156 7.86 13.60 -12.81
CA LEU A 156 6.58 13.72 -12.12
C LEU A 156 6.27 15.18 -11.85
N THR A 157 5.01 15.57 -12.00
CA THR A 157 4.47 16.89 -11.63
C THR A 157 3.08 16.71 -11.04
N PHE A 158 2.64 17.63 -10.18
CA PHE A 158 1.28 17.66 -9.66
C PHE A 158 0.43 18.65 -10.46
N ASP A 159 -0.82 18.29 -10.69
CA ASP A 159 -1.80 19.16 -11.33
C ASP A 159 -2.11 20.39 -10.44
N ASP A 160 -2.16 21.58 -11.04
CA ASP A 160 -2.53 22.81 -10.32
C ASP A 160 -3.97 22.79 -9.79
N GLN A 161 -4.84 21.99 -10.41
CA GLN A 161 -6.26 21.86 -10.11
C GLN A 161 -6.60 20.71 -9.14
N ILE A 162 -5.60 20.17 -8.42
CA ILE A 162 -5.86 19.18 -7.36
C ILE A 162 -6.72 19.82 -6.27
N ASP A 163 -7.79 19.13 -5.92
CA ASP A 163 -8.70 19.51 -4.84
C ASP A 163 -8.03 19.38 -3.45
N GLU A 164 -8.69 19.87 -2.40
CA GLU A 164 -8.11 19.84 -1.05
C GLU A 164 -7.79 18.41 -0.57
N GLY A 165 -8.66 17.44 -0.88
CA GLY A 165 -8.45 16.03 -0.54
C GLY A 165 -7.25 15.44 -1.27
N GLY A 166 -7.14 15.70 -2.57
CA GLY A 166 -5.98 15.31 -3.36
C GLY A 166 -4.68 15.99 -2.90
N LEU A 167 -4.70 17.27 -2.50
CA LEU A 167 -3.50 17.95 -2.02
C LEU A 167 -2.98 17.33 -0.73
N LEU A 168 -3.89 16.98 0.17
CA LEU A 168 -3.54 16.26 1.39
C LEU A 168 -2.94 14.88 1.09
N ALA A 169 -3.52 14.16 0.13
CA ALA A 169 -2.98 12.89 -0.33
C ALA A 169 -1.60 13.06 -0.99
N ALA A 170 -1.41 14.08 -1.84
CA ALA A 170 -0.13 14.41 -2.46
C ALA A 170 0.95 14.65 -1.41
N VAL A 171 0.67 15.49 -0.40
CA VAL A 171 1.59 15.72 0.72
C VAL A 171 1.92 14.41 1.44
N CYS A 172 0.91 13.57 1.73
CA CYS A 172 1.12 12.28 2.40
C CYS A 172 2.00 11.34 1.58
N VAL A 173 1.75 11.27 0.27
CA VAL A 173 2.46 10.42 -0.69
C VAL A 173 3.92 10.88 -0.81
N THR A 174 4.16 12.17 -1.07
CA THR A 174 5.52 12.74 -1.17
C THR A 174 6.30 12.67 0.15
N GLU A 175 5.64 12.83 1.31
CA GLU A 175 6.32 12.69 2.60
C GLU A 175 6.62 11.23 2.95
N ALA A 176 5.71 10.30 2.64
CA ALA A 176 5.92 8.87 2.84
C ALA A 176 6.96 8.28 1.87
N GLU A 177 7.16 8.90 0.72
CA GLU A 177 8.25 8.64 -0.25
C GLU A 177 9.62 9.20 0.19
N ALA A 178 9.84 9.42 1.49
CA ALA A 178 11.12 9.94 1.98
C ALA A 178 12.33 9.09 1.56
N GLU A 179 12.12 7.80 1.26
CA GLU A 179 13.16 6.89 0.79
C GLU A 179 13.54 7.19 -0.67
N ALA A 180 14.78 7.66 -0.88
CA ALA A 180 15.31 7.94 -2.22
C ALA A 180 15.22 6.74 -3.17
N ALA A 181 15.41 5.52 -2.65
CA ALA A 181 15.34 4.29 -3.45
C ALA A 181 13.97 4.05 -4.11
N VAL A 182 12.86 4.33 -3.41
CA VAL A 182 11.50 4.17 -3.96
C VAL A 182 11.29 5.10 -5.17
N ARG A 183 11.78 6.34 -5.04
CA ARG A 183 11.69 7.36 -6.09
C ARG A 183 12.57 7.00 -7.28
N GLU A 184 13.74 6.44 -7.04
CA GLU A 184 14.66 5.97 -8.07
C GLU A 184 14.04 4.82 -8.87
N GLU A 185 13.53 3.78 -8.22
CA GLU A 185 12.92 2.61 -8.88
C GLU A 185 11.69 3.00 -9.71
N THR A 186 10.81 3.82 -9.15
CA THR A 186 9.62 4.32 -9.87
C THR A 186 10.02 5.24 -11.02
N GLY A 187 11.04 6.09 -10.81
CA GLY A 187 11.60 6.96 -11.83
C GLY A 187 12.20 6.19 -13.01
N GLU A 188 12.89 5.08 -12.75
CA GLU A 188 13.40 4.20 -13.81
C GLU A 188 12.28 3.56 -14.64
N VAL A 189 11.21 3.09 -13.99
CA VAL A 189 10.04 2.55 -14.69
C VAL A 189 9.42 3.59 -15.62
N ILE A 190 9.21 4.81 -15.13
CA ILE A 190 8.63 5.91 -15.90
C ILE A 190 9.55 6.33 -17.05
N ALA A 191 10.85 6.47 -16.78
CA ALA A 191 11.83 6.83 -17.79
C ALA A 191 11.89 5.79 -18.93
N LEU A 192 11.89 4.50 -18.58
CA LEU A 192 11.85 3.42 -19.57
C LEU A 192 10.54 3.42 -20.37
N ALA A 193 9.40 3.63 -19.71
CA ALA A 193 8.10 3.74 -20.38
C ALA A 193 8.07 4.91 -21.37
N ALA A 194 8.63 6.06 -21.00
CA ALA A 194 8.72 7.22 -21.86
C ALA A 194 9.64 6.99 -23.06
N GLN A 195 10.80 6.36 -22.82
CA GLN A 195 11.72 5.96 -23.88
C GLN A 195 11.09 4.98 -24.87
N CYS A 196 10.23 4.07 -24.39
CA CYS A 196 9.45 3.17 -25.24
C CYS A 196 8.25 3.84 -25.94
N GLY A 197 8.06 5.15 -25.78
CA GLY A 197 6.96 5.91 -26.38
C GLY A 197 5.57 5.60 -25.79
N ILE A 198 5.51 4.98 -24.61
CA ILE A 198 4.26 4.55 -23.96
C ILE A 198 3.93 5.34 -22.69
N CYS A 199 4.70 6.38 -22.36
CA CYS A 199 4.42 7.30 -21.27
C CYS A 199 4.81 8.71 -21.69
N GLN A 200 3.95 9.69 -21.41
CA GLN A 200 4.25 11.10 -21.67
C GLN A 200 4.92 11.73 -20.45
N LEU A 201 6.00 12.48 -20.66
CA LEU A 201 6.69 13.22 -19.62
C LEU A 201 6.45 14.74 -19.75
N PRO A 202 6.36 15.48 -18.62
CA PRO A 202 6.25 14.98 -17.25
C PRO A 202 4.93 14.23 -17.02
N VAL A 203 4.93 13.21 -16.17
CA VAL A 203 3.68 12.58 -15.72
C VAL A 203 2.95 13.55 -14.80
N ARG A 204 1.72 13.91 -15.16
CA ARG A 204 0.89 14.83 -14.39
C ARG A 204 -0.03 14.05 -13.45
N ILE A 205 0.27 14.13 -12.15
CA ILE A 205 -0.52 13.52 -11.07
C ILE A 205 -1.71 14.43 -10.75
N THR A 206 -2.90 13.86 -10.84
CA THR A 206 -4.22 14.46 -10.63
C THR A 206 -4.87 13.91 -9.35
N SER A 207 -5.96 14.52 -8.88
CA SER A 207 -6.74 13.97 -7.77
C SER A 207 -7.19 12.52 -8.01
N ALA A 208 -7.53 12.17 -9.25
CA ALA A 208 -7.93 10.80 -9.59
C ALA A 208 -6.80 9.77 -9.41
N ASP A 209 -5.52 10.16 -9.53
CA ASP A 209 -4.38 9.27 -9.25
C ASP A 209 -4.32 8.98 -7.76
N LEU A 210 -4.49 10.04 -6.97
CA LEU A 210 -4.28 10.05 -5.53
C LEU A 210 -5.44 9.39 -4.77
N HIS A 211 -6.66 9.48 -5.29
CA HIS A 211 -7.85 8.87 -4.70
C HIS A 211 -7.94 7.34 -4.87
N GLN A 212 -6.96 6.70 -5.52
CA GLN A 212 -6.91 5.24 -5.54
C GLN A 212 -6.70 4.63 -4.14
N PHE A 213 -6.13 5.40 -3.21
CA PHE A 213 -6.02 4.99 -1.82
C PHE A 213 -7.07 5.70 -0.96
N PRO A 214 -7.98 4.96 -0.30
CA PRO A 214 -9.01 5.57 0.54
C PRO A 214 -8.43 6.22 1.81
N ASN A 215 -7.23 5.81 2.24
CA ASN A 215 -6.50 6.40 3.35
C ASN A 215 -5.01 6.03 3.33
N LYS A 216 -4.21 6.74 4.15
CA LYS A 216 -2.77 6.49 4.34
C LYS A 216 -2.46 5.06 4.78
N GLY A 217 -3.30 4.44 5.60
CA GLY A 217 -3.10 3.06 6.06
C GLY A 217 -3.09 2.04 4.92
N VAL A 218 -4.00 2.18 3.96
CA VAL A 218 -4.04 1.31 2.76
C VAL A 218 -2.82 1.55 1.87
N TYR A 219 -2.42 2.81 1.68
CA TYR A 219 -1.19 3.15 0.98
C TYR A 219 0.04 2.53 1.67
N LEU A 220 0.09 2.62 3.00
CA LEU A 220 1.19 2.08 3.80
C LEU A 220 1.20 0.54 3.87
N ALA A 221 0.07 -0.12 3.66
CA ALA A 221 -0.02 -1.58 3.68
C ALA A 221 0.63 -2.24 2.45
N LEU A 222 0.76 -1.51 1.33
CA LEU A 222 1.44 -2.01 0.14
C LEU A 222 2.96 -1.78 0.22
N PRO A 223 3.76 -2.63 -0.44
CA PRO A 223 5.14 -2.28 -0.75
C PRO A 223 5.20 -0.93 -1.47
N ARG A 224 6.17 -0.08 -1.11
CA ARG A 224 6.18 1.33 -1.50
C ARG A 224 6.21 1.52 -3.01
N VAL A 225 7.02 0.74 -3.74
CA VAL A 225 7.06 0.80 -5.20
C VAL A 225 5.72 0.42 -5.82
N LEU A 226 5.01 -0.59 -5.30
CA LEU A 226 3.67 -0.93 -5.78
C LEU A 226 2.66 0.17 -5.48
N ALA A 227 2.71 0.76 -4.27
CA ALA A 227 1.86 1.88 -3.91
C ALA A 227 2.05 3.06 -4.88
N GLN A 228 3.30 3.34 -5.25
CA GLN A 228 3.64 4.35 -6.25
C GLN A 228 3.14 4.01 -7.63
N LEU A 229 3.35 2.77 -8.08
CA LEU A 229 2.86 2.30 -9.37
C LEU A 229 1.33 2.30 -9.46
N THR A 230 0.59 2.23 -8.34
CA THR A 230 -0.86 2.47 -8.34
C THR A 230 -1.19 3.92 -8.73
N VAL A 231 -0.41 4.89 -8.24
CA VAL A 231 -0.58 6.31 -8.55
C VAL A 231 -0.16 6.61 -9.98
N VAL A 232 1.07 6.23 -10.38
CA VAL A 232 1.66 6.67 -11.65
C VAL A 232 1.44 5.69 -12.81
N GLY A 233 1.11 4.44 -12.51
CA GLY A 233 1.08 3.36 -13.50
C GLY A 233 0.08 3.59 -14.63
N ARG A 234 -1.05 4.24 -14.35
CA ARG A 234 -2.09 4.47 -15.36
C ARG A 234 -1.65 5.40 -16.50
N HIS A 235 -0.52 6.10 -16.33
CA HIS A 235 0.13 6.92 -17.36
C HIS A 235 1.05 6.10 -18.28
N ILE A 236 1.29 4.82 -17.97
CA ILE A 236 1.99 3.86 -18.83
C ILE A 236 0.95 3.18 -19.72
N ASN A 237 0.81 3.64 -20.96
CA ASN A 237 -0.22 3.25 -21.92
C ASN A 237 0.26 2.14 -22.86
N PHE A 238 -0.27 0.94 -22.69
CA PHE A 238 -0.04 -0.23 -23.55
C PHE A 238 -0.99 -0.28 -24.76
N GLY A 239 -1.54 0.86 -25.19
CA GLY A 239 -2.45 0.98 -26.32
C GLY A 239 -3.83 0.33 -26.09
N ASN A 240 -4.75 0.56 -27.02
CA ASN A 240 -6.10 -0.01 -27.00
C ASN A 240 -6.84 0.18 -25.66
N ASP A 241 -6.71 1.36 -25.06
CA ASP A 241 -7.26 1.72 -23.75
C ASP A 241 -6.76 0.86 -22.57
N ILE A 242 -5.63 0.16 -22.74
CA ILE A 242 -4.99 -0.62 -21.70
C ILE A 242 -3.79 0.16 -21.15
N SER A 243 -3.76 0.41 -19.85
CA SER A 243 -2.59 0.95 -19.15
C SER A 243 -2.12 0.05 -18.02
N PHE A 244 -0.94 0.32 -17.47
CA PHE A 244 -0.49 -0.39 -16.27
C PHE A 244 -1.33 0.06 -15.06
N GLN A 245 -2.34 -0.72 -14.69
CA GLN A 245 -3.17 -0.44 -13.52
C GLN A 245 -3.09 -1.57 -12.52
N LEU A 246 -3.11 -1.24 -11.24
CA LEU A 246 -3.21 -2.19 -10.14
C LEU A 246 -4.62 -2.18 -9.58
N PHE A 247 -5.24 -3.36 -9.50
CA PHE A 247 -6.61 -3.54 -9.01
C PHE A 247 -6.58 -4.33 -7.71
N HIS A 248 -7.20 -3.79 -6.67
CA HIS A 248 -7.27 -4.43 -5.36
C HIS A 248 -8.61 -5.15 -5.18
N ARG A 249 -8.55 -6.49 -4.99
CA ARG A 249 -9.72 -7.35 -4.74
C ARG A 249 -9.49 -8.13 -3.45
N GLY A 250 -9.87 -7.54 -2.33
CA GLY A 250 -9.62 -8.12 -1.00
C GLY A 250 -8.11 -8.25 -0.74
N HIS A 251 -7.63 -9.49 -0.61
CA HIS A 251 -6.20 -9.79 -0.42
C HIS A 251 -5.43 -10.02 -1.72
N THR A 252 -6.12 -9.97 -2.87
CA THR A 252 -5.52 -10.20 -4.18
C THR A 252 -5.27 -8.87 -4.88
N VAL A 253 -4.08 -8.74 -5.48
CA VAL A 253 -3.74 -7.63 -6.37
C VAL A 253 -3.71 -8.17 -7.79
N ARG A 254 -4.35 -7.47 -8.72
CA ARG A 254 -4.26 -7.76 -10.17
C ARG A 254 -3.56 -6.62 -10.87
N ALA A 255 -2.93 -6.90 -12.01
CA ALA A 255 -2.27 -5.88 -12.81
C ALA A 255 -2.74 -5.90 -14.26
N ILE A 256 -2.76 -4.73 -14.93
CA ILE A 256 -3.11 -4.53 -16.35
C ILE A 256 -4.60 -4.75 -16.66
N ARG A 257 -5.21 -5.84 -16.18
CA ARG A 257 -6.65 -6.10 -16.28
C ARG A 257 -7.20 -6.62 -14.96
N ASP A 258 -8.43 -6.22 -14.63
CA ASP A 258 -9.16 -6.75 -13.48
C ASP A 258 -9.94 -8.02 -13.85
N GLN A 259 -9.21 -9.11 -14.09
CA GLN A 259 -9.79 -10.40 -14.42
C GLN A 259 -8.92 -11.55 -13.88
N ASP A 260 -9.50 -12.75 -13.83
CA ASP A 260 -8.77 -13.95 -13.44
C ASP A 260 -7.58 -14.22 -14.39
N GLY A 261 -6.47 -14.69 -13.83
CA GLY A 261 -5.21 -14.93 -14.54
C GLY A 261 -4.29 -13.71 -14.63
N PHE A 262 -4.68 -12.57 -14.03
CA PHE A 262 -3.89 -11.33 -13.95
C PHE A 262 -3.46 -11.00 -12.51
N GLU A 263 -3.51 -11.98 -11.63
CA GLU A 263 -3.08 -11.85 -10.24
C GLU A 263 -1.56 -11.68 -10.10
N LEU A 264 -1.17 -10.84 -9.14
CA LEU A 264 0.18 -10.68 -8.65
C LEU A 264 0.30 -11.35 -7.28
N THR A 265 1.38 -12.09 -7.06
CA THR A 265 1.79 -12.50 -5.71
C THR A 265 2.99 -11.66 -5.32
N THR A 266 2.78 -10.73 -4.39
CA THR A 266 3.88 -9.99 -3.77
C THR A 266 4.56 -10.90 -2.76
N LYS A 267 5.89 -10.81 -2.65
CA LYS A 267 6.65 -11.59 -1.66
C LYS A 267 6.39 -13.11 -1.79
N PRO A 268 6.47 -13.70 -3.01
CA PRO A 268 6.17 -15.12 -3.22
C PRO A 268 7.13 -16.00 -2.41
N THR A 269 6.70 -17.20 -2.04
CA THR A 269 7.62 -18.19 -1.47
C THR A 269 8.58 -18.66 -2.55
N LEU A 270 9.86 -18.33 -2.35
CA LEU A 270 10.98 -18.74 -3.21
C LEU A 270 11.77 -19.85 -2.51
N PRO A 271 12.47 -20.73 -3.26
CA PRO A 271 13.35 -21.74 -2.67
C PRO A 271 14.41 -21.11 -1.74
N PRO A 272 14.92 -21.85 -0.75
CA PRO A 272 16.12 -21.45 -0.01
C PRO A 272 17.26 -21.13 -1.00
N ASP A 273 18.08 -20.13 -0.65
CA ASP A 273 19.20 -19.65 -1.47
C ASP A 273 18.83 -19.10 -2.86
N HIS A 274 17.56 -18.80 -3.10
CA HIS A 274 17.14 -18.12 -4.32
C HIS A 274 17.69 -16.68 -4.37
N LEU A 275 18.30 -16.29 -5.50
CA LEU A 275 18.97 -15.00 -5.65
C LEU A 275 18.09 -13.80 -5.26
N TYR A 276 16.80 -13.83 -5.65
CA TYR A 276 15.87 -12.74 -5.32
C TYR A 276 15.48 -12.70 -3.84
N GLU A 277 15.56 -13.83 -3.13
CA GLU A 277 15.33 -13.84 -1.68
C GLU A 277 16.55 -13.26 -0.95
N GLN A 278 17.76 -13.60 -1.40
CA GLN A 278 19.03 -13.08 -0.84
C GLN A 278 19.16 -11.57 -0.98
N HIS A 279 18.61 -10.98 -2.03
CA HIS A 279 18.74 -9.55 -2.34
C HIS A 279 17.41 -8.79 -2.25
N ARG A 280 16.45 -9.34 -1.51
CA ARG A 280 15.12 -8.77 -1.35
C ARG A 280 15.15 -7.39 -0.72
N GLN A 281 14.42 -6.45 -1.33
CA GLN A 281 14.15 -5.14 -0.75
C GLN A 281 12.71 -5.08 -0.24
N ASP A 282 12.49 -4.53 0.96
CA ASP A 282 11.14 -4.48 1.53
C ASP A 282 10.21 -3.51 0.81
N HIS A 283 10.76 -2.41 0.30
CA HIS A 283 10.01 -1.39 -0.44
C HIS A 283 9.73 -1.80 -1.89
N ASP A 284 10.54 -2.70 -2.46
CA ASP A 284 10.43 -3.24 -3.82
C ASP A 284 10.62 -4.78 -3.84
N PRO A 285 9.70 -5.56 -3.25
CA PRO A 285 9.91 -6.99 -3.04
C PRO A 285 9.76 -7.80 -4.33
N PRO A 286 10.33 -9.02 -4.37
CA PRO A 286 10.08 -9.99 -5.43
C PRO A 286 8.58 -10.17 -5.68
N THR A 287 8.21 -10.28 -6.96
CA THR A 287 6.81 -10.33 -7.37
C THR A 287 6.61 -11.45 -8.39
N ARG A 288 5.68 -12.36 -8.15
CA ARG A 288 5.29 -13.41 -9.10
C ARG A 288 4.14 -12.92 -9.97
N SER A 289 4.21 -13.17 -11.27
CA SER A 289 3.13 -12.85 -12.20
C SER A 289 3.04 -13.86 -13.36
N PRO A 290 1.82 -14.33 -13.69
CA PRO A 290 1.56 -15.14 -14.88
C PRO A 290 1.34 -14.31 -16.15
N ILE A 291 1.28 -12.98 -16.05
CA ILE A 291 0.87 -12.12 -17.16
C ILE A 291 1.98 -12.07 -18.21
N VAL A 292 1.65 -12.23 -19.49
CA VAL A 292 2.58 -12.04 -20.60
C VAL A 292 1.91 -11.27 -21.73
N TYR A 293 2.70 -10.55 -22.51
CA TYR A 293 2.26 -9.99 -23.79
C TYR A 293 2.75 -10.88 -24.94
N GLY A 294 1.95 -11.02 -25.99
CA GLY A 294 2.33 -11.75 -27.20
C GLY A 294 1.41 -11.41 -28.37
N ALA A 295 1.38 -12.27 -29.39
CA ALA A 295 0.64 -12.01 -30.64
C ALA A 295 -0.87 -11.72 -30.47
N HIS A 296 -1.49 -12.19 -29.38
CA HIS A 296 -2.90 -11.95 -29.06
C HIS A 296 -3.10 -10.94 -27.92
N GLY A 297 -2.08 -10.11 -27.65
CA GLY A 297 -2.08 -9.14 -26.57
C GLY A 297 -1.81 -9.74 -25.20
N TRP A 298 -2.33 -9.10 -24.15
CA TRP A 298 -2.15 -9.51 -22.76
C TRP A 298 -2.94 -10.78 -22.44
N ARG A 299 -2.26 -11.79 -21.87
CA ARG A 299 -2.85 -13.06 -21.42
C ARG A 299 -2.13 -13.64 -20.21
N SER A 300 -2.78 -14.60 -19.56
CA SER A 300 -2.16 -15.41 -18.52
C SER A 300 -1.33 -16.56 -19.14
N HIS A 301 -0.21 -16.89 -18.51
CA HIS A 301 0.71 -17.97 -18.89
C HIS A 301 1.36 -18.56 -17.62
N LEU A 302 2.34 -19.45 -17.78
CA LEU A 302 3.17 -19.93 -16.68
C LEU A 302 3.77 -18.75 -15.88
N PRO A 303 3.67 -18.80 -14.54
CA PRO A 303 4.15 -17.73 -13.68
C PRO A 303 5.65 -17.54 -13.79
N ARG A 304 6.08 -16.28 -13.75
CA ARG A 304 7.48 -15.86 -13.63
C ARG A 304 7.64 -15.14 -12.30
N ASP A 305 8.78 -15.38 -11.65
CA ASP A 305 9.21 -14.65 -10.47
C ASP A 305 10.10 -13.50 -10.94
N TYR A 306 9.69 -12.27 -10.67
CA TYR A 306 10.49 -11.08 -10.94
C TYR A 306 11.29 -10.71 -9.71
N SER A 307 12.51 -10.19 -9.93
CA SER A 307 13.38 -9.78 -8.83
C SER A 307 12.74 -8.74 -7.89
N SER A 308 11.85 -7.92 -8.45
CA SER A 308 11.17 -6.85 -7.72
C SER A 308 9.87 -6.45 -8.42
N ALA A 309 9.08 -5.57 -7.80
CA ALA A 309 7.88 -5.02 -8.44
C ALA A 309 8.27 -4.06 -9.58
N SER A 310 9.32 -3.24 -9.42
CA SER A 310 9.83 -2.39 -10.51
C SER A 310 10.28 -3.24 -11.70
N SER A 311 11.02 -4.33 -11.44
CA SER A 311 11.48 -5.28 -12.45
C SER A 311 10.34 -5.94 -13.22
N LEU A 312 9.23 -6.27 -12.53
CA LEU A 312 8.01 -6.74 -13.19
C LEU A 312 7.51 -5.73 -14.22
N VAL A 313 7.37 -4.46 -13.84
CA VAL A 313 6.84 -3.42 -14.75
C VAL A 313 7.81 -3.15 -15.90
N LYS A 314 9.12 -3.01 -15.61
CA LYS A 314 10.17 -2.86 -16.64
C LYS A 314 10.10 -3.98 -17.68
N ASN A 315 9.92 -5.23 -17.24
CA ASN A 315 9.74 -6.35 -18.16
C ASN A 315 8.42 -6.27 -18.96
N LYS A 316 7.31 -5.84 -18.37
CA LYS A 316 6.03 -5.66 -19.10
C LYS A 316 6.17 -4.58 -20.18
N ILE A 317 6.85 -3.48 -19.87
CA ILE A 317 7.15 -2.40 -20.82
C ILE A 317 7.94 -2.96 -22.01
N LEU A 318 9.04 -3.65 -21.74
CA LEU A 318 9.89 -4.22 -22.80
C LEU A 318 9.18 -5.31 -23.61
N ASP A 319 8.40 -6.19 -22.99
CA ASP A 319 7.63 -7.23 -23.68
C ASP A 319 6.57 -6.63 -24.62
N TYR A 320 5.86 -5.59 -24.16
CA TYR A 320 4.89 -4.85 -24.96
C TYR A 320 5.57 -4.11 -26.12
N PHE A 321 6.62 -3.35 -25.81
CA PHE A 321 7.35 -2.55 -26.79
C PHE A 321 7.91 -3.42 -27.91
N LYS A 322 8.63 -4.49 -27.56
CA LYS A 322 9.18 -5.46 -28.52
C LYS A 322 8.10 -6.04 -29.44
N SER A 323 6.94 -6.40 -28.87
CA SER A 323 5.90 -7.09 -29.63
C SER A 323 5.11 -6.15 -30.55
N THR A 324 4.98 -4.88 -30.17
CA THR A 324 4.29 -3.87 -30.98
C THR A 324 5.20 -3.17 -31.99
N GLN A 325 6.51 -3.11 -31.69
CA GLN A 325 7.55 -2.59 -32.58
C GLN A 325 8.34 -3.72 -33.26
N SER A 326 7.75 -4.90 -33.41
CA SER A 326 8.46 -6.09 -33.93
C SER A 326 9.01 -5.88 -35.34
N ALA A 327 8.34 -5.07 -36.17
CA ALA A 327 8.82 -4.71 -37.52
C ALA A 327 10.09 -3.83 -37.49
N LEU A 328 10.31 -3.09 -36.40
CA LEU A 328 11.46 -2.20 -36.22
C LEU A 328 12.55 -2.80 -35.33
N THR A 329 12.22 -3.85 -34.56
CA THR A 329 13.14 -4.46 -33.62
C THR A 329 14.02 -5.48 -34.33
N THR A 330 15.31 -5.20 -34.46
CA THR A 330 16.28 -6.16 -34.99
C THR A 330 17.05 -6.83 -33.85
N LEU A 331 17.46 -8.09 -34.04
CA LEU A 331 18.15 -8.85 -33.03
C LEU A 331 19.34 -9.65 -33.57
N THR A 332 20.33 -9.90 -32.71
CA THR A 332 21.38 -10.91 -32.90
C THR A 332 21.56 -11.71 -31.62
N PHE A 333 21.83 -13.01 -31.73
CA PHE A 333 22.00 -13.88 -30.55
C PHE A 333 23.10 -14.91 -30.71
N HIS A 334 23.78 -15.20 -29.60
CA HIS A 334 24.80 -16.23 -29.50
C HIS A 334 24.60 -17.07 -28.23
N LEU A 335 24.92 -18.36 -28.33
CA LEU A 335 24.98 -19.27 -27.20
C LEU A 335 26.45 -19.43 -26.78
N LEU A 336 26.78 -18.91 -25.59
CA LEU A 336 28.14 -18.84 -25.09
C LEU A 336 28.33 -19.84 -23.95
N GLY A 337 29.51 -20.46 -23.90
CA GLY A 337 29.92 -21.23 -22.73
C GLY A 337 30.10 -20.30 -21.52
N ARG A 338 29.81 -20.79 -20.31
CA ARG A 338 29.97 -20.01 -19.06
C ARG A 338 31.40 -19.53 -18.77
N GLY A 339 32.40 -20.12 -19.43
CA GLY A 339 33.81 -19.73 -19.32
C GLY A 339 34.36 -19.13 -20.61
N VAL A 340 33.51 -18.52 -21.44
CA VAL A 340 33.96 -17.81 -22.65
C VAL A 340 34.94 -16.67 -22.32
N ASP A 341 34.80 -16.07 -21.15
CA ASP A 341 35.72 -15.04 -20.65
C ASP A 341 36.38 -15.45 -19.33
N GLU A 342 37.65 -15.12 -19.17
CA GLU A 342 38.45 -15.44 -17.97
C GLU A 342 37.86 -14.79 -16.71
N ASN A 343 37.22 -13.63 -16.88
CA ASN A 343 36.62 -12.83 -15.80
C ASN A 343 35.21 -13.29 -15.39
N GLN A 344 34.64 -14.29 -16.09
CA GLN A 344 33.29 -14.81 -15.86
C GLN A 344 32.20 -13.72 -15.81
N LEU A 345 32.35 -12.64 -16.58
CA LEU A 345 31.50 -11.46 -16.57
C LEU A 345 30.01 -11.82 -16.69
N LEU A 346 29.66 -12.73 -17.61
CA LEU A 346 28.28 -13.17 -17.77
C LEU A 346 27.74 -13.90 -16.54
N ASN A 347 28.57 -14.70 -15.86
CA ASN A 347 28.16 -15.33 -14.61
C ASN A 347 27.96 -14.28 -13.53
N THR A 348 28.90 -13.34 -13.40
CA THR A 348 28.83 -12.22 -12.44
C THR A 348 27.57 -11.39 -12.64
N ILE A 349 27.24 -11.01 -13.87
CA ILE A 349 26.00 -10.27 -14.20
C ILE A 349 24.75 -11.06 -13.80
N LEU A 350 24.77 -12.39 -13.95
CA LEU A 350 23.64 -13.26 -13.62
C LEU A 350 23.57 -13.66 -12.14
N SER A 351 24.66 -13.53 -11.37
CA SER A 351 24.72 -13.92 -9.96
C SER A 351 24.80 -12.74 -8.99
N GLN A 352 25.13 -11.54 -9.45
CA GLN A 352 25.09 -10.35 -8.61
C GLN A 352 23.65 -9.96 -8.28
N SER A 353 23.47 -9.10 -7.28
CA SER A 353 22.16 -8.56 -6.92
C SER A 353 21.44 -7.99 -8.15
N PRO A 354 20.15 -8.32 -8.33
CA PRO A 354 19.35 -7.75 -9.42
C PRO A 354 19.17 -6.23 -9.27
N HIS A 355 19.36 -5.68 -8.06
CA HIS A 355 19.26 -4.26 -7.77
C HIS A 355 20.59 -3.52 -7.92
N THR A 356 21.71 -4.21 -8.14
CA THR A 356 22.98 -3.56 -8.44
C THR A 356 22.94 -2.99 -9.86
N PRO A 357 23.14 -1.67 -10.04
CA PRO A 357 23.26 -1.07 -11.37
C PRO A 357 24.40 -1.72 -12.16
N VAL A 358 24.21 -1.88 -13.46
CA VAL A 358 25.26 -2.38 -14.37
C VAL A 358 25.81 -1.17 -15.12
N GLU A 359 27.12 -0.98 -15.06
CA GLU A 359 27.79 0.12 -15.76
C GLU A 359 27.46 0.08 -17.26
N GLY A 360 27.18 1.26 -17.83
CA GLY A 360 26.76 1.39 -19.23
C GLY A 360 25.28 1.06 -19.49
N CYS A 361 24.48 0.79 -18.45
CA CYS A 361 23.03 0.56 -18.57
C CYS A 361 22.23 1.67 -17.89
N SER A 362 21.10 2.05 -18.50
CA SER A 362 20.17 3.05 -17.96
C SER A 362 19.26 2.46 -16.87
N THR A 363 18.90 1.19 -17.00
CA THR A 363 18.15 0.41 -16.01
C THR A 363 18.34 -1.09 -16.27
N THR A 364 17.98 -1.93 -15.30
CA THR A 364 17.97 -3.37 -15.44
C THR A 364 16.66 -3.98 -14.95
N ALA A 365 16.33 -5.14 -15.51
CA ALA A 365 15.19 -5.93 -15.06
C ALA A 365 15.54 -7.41 -15.14
N SER A 366 15.01 -8.24 -14.25
CA SER A 366 15.26 -9.67 -14.27
C SER A 366 14.05 -10.47 -13.81
N PHE A 367 13.93 -11.67 -14.37
CA PHE A 367 12.97 -12.66 -13.90
C PHE A 367 13.57 -14.06 -13.98
N CYS A 368 13.02 -14.97 -13.19
CA CYS A 368 13.22 -16.39 -13.35
C CYS A 368 11.89 -17.09 -13.59
N SER A 369 11.95 -18.18 -14.35
CA SER A 369 10.82 -19.05 -14.61
C SER A 369 10.98 -20.30 -13.73
N PRO A 370 10.21 -20.45 -12.64
CA PRO A 370 10.35 -21.58 -11.73
C PRO A 370 10.06 -22.92 -12.42
N THR A 371 9.27 -22.93 -13.50
CA THR A 371 8.92 -24.14 -14.25
C THR A 371 10.01 -24.59 -15.21
N THR A 372 10.78 -23.66 -15.78
CA THR A 372 11.81 -23.98 -16.78
C THR A 372 13.23 -23.82 -16.25
N GLY A 373 13.40 -23.26 -15.05
CA GLY A 373 14.70 -22.91 -14.48
C GLY A 373 15.44 -21.80 -15.23
N ILE A 374 14.78 -21.16 -16.22
CA ILE A 374 15.38 -20.08 -16.99
C ILE A 374 15.49 -18.86 -16.09
N PHE A 375 16.69 -18.33 -15.95
CA PHE A 375 16.96 -17.04 -15.35
C PHE A 375 17.33 -16.06 -16.46
N GLU A 376 16.67 -14.91 -16.50
CA GLU A 376 16.86 -13.89 -17.51
C GLU A 376 17.12 -12.53 -16.86
N ARG A 377 18.15 -11.84 -17.35
CA ARG A 377 18.45 -10.44 -17.01
C ARG A 377 18.44 -9.61 -18.28
N ARG A 378 17.70 -8.50 -18.25
CA ARG A 378 17.62 -7.48 -19.30
C ARG A 378 18.39 -6.25 -18.85
N LEU A 379 19.28 -5.78 -19.71
CA LEU A 379 20.14 -4.63 -19.49
C LEU A 379 19.81 -3.58 -20.54
N VAL A 380 19.14 -2.50 -20.15
CA VAL A 380 18.76 -1.43 -21.10
C VAL A 380 19.97 -0.53 -21.32
N LEU A 381 20.44 -0.46 -22.57
CA LEU A 381 21.69 0.22 -22.95
C LEU A 381 21.48 1.72 -23.19
N THR A 382 20.30 2.08 -23.69
CA THR A 382 19.94 3.45 -24.05
C THR A 382 19.15 4.10 -22.93
N ASP A 383 19.22 5.41 -22.83
CA ASP A 383 18.32 6.21 -21.99
C ASP A 383 17.46 7.16 -22.86
N ALA A 384 16.75 8.09 -22.24
CA ALA A 384 15.90 9.05 -22.92
C ALA A 384 16.65 10.13 -23.72
N SER A 385 17.99 10.11 -23.74
CA SER A 385 18.80 10.93 -24.66
C SER A 385 19.00 10.28 -26.02
N HIS A 386 18.70 8.99 -26.16
CA HIS A 386 18.84 8.24 -27.40
C HIS A 386 17.50 8.22 -28.16
N PRO A 387 17.51 8.39 -29.51
CA PRO A 387 16.29 8.37 -30.33
C PRO A 387 15.76 6.96 -30.60
N PHE A 388 16.39 5.92 -30.02
CA PHE A 388 16.03 4.52 -30.17
C PHE A 388 16.17 3.79 -28.83
N VAL A 389 15.63 2.57 -28.76
CA VAL A 389 15.73 1.72 -27.58
C VAL A 389 16.61 0.52 -27.92
N ALA A 390 17.64 0.27 -27.11
CA ALA A 390 18.45 -0.94 -27.21
C ALA A 390 18.64 -1.58 -25.84
N TRP A 391 18.63 -2.91 -25.81
CA TRP A 391 18.88 -3.68 -24.60
C TRP A 391 19.53 -5.03 -24.90
N LEU A 392 20.21 -5.57 -23.90
CA LEU A 392 20.73 -6.93 -23.90
C LEU A 392 19.79 -7.82 -23.10
N ARG A 393 19.56 -9.03 -23.60
CA ARG A 393 18.88 -10.10 -22.88
C ARG A 393 19.89 -11.23 -22.65
N ILE A 394 20.20 -11.47 -21.39
CA ILE A 394 21.16 -12.48 -20.95
C ILE A 394 20.39 -13.55 -20.20
N SER A 395 20.37 -14.77 -20.73
CA SER A 395 19.60 -15.88 -20.17
C SER A 395 20.49 -17.08 -19.86
N ARG A 396 20.31 -17.66 -18.67
CA ARG A 396 20.96 -18.93 -18.30
C ARG A 396 20.11 -20.09 -18.82
N ILE A 397 20.71 -20.92 -19.67
CA ILE A 397 20.07 -22.12 -20.24
C ILE A 397 21.00 -23.31 -20.01
N GLY A 398 20.74 -24.08 -18.94
CA GLY A 398 21.61 -25.17 -18.54
C GLY A 398 23.04 -24.70 -18.25
N THR A 399 24.03 -25.30 -18.93
CA THR A 399 25.45 -24.96 -18.84
C THR A 399 25.87 -23.79 -19.74
N TYR A 400 24.95 -23.22 -20.51
CA TYR A 400 25.22 -22.13 -21.45
C TYR A 400 24.57 -20.82 -20.99
N VAL A 401 25.09 -19.72 -21.54
CA VAL A 401 24.50 -18.39 -21.43
C VAL A 401 24.12 -17.93 -22.83
N GLN A 402 22.83 -17.66 -23.03
CA GLN A 402 22.35 -17.01 -24.24
C GLN A 402 22.48 -15.50 -24.05
N VAL A 403 23.13 -14.83 -25.00
CA VAL A 403 23.19 -13.37 -25.07
C VAL A 403 22.50 -12.93 -26.35
N LEU A 404 21.52 -12.03 -26.23
CA LEU A 404 20.75 -11.46 -27.33
C LEU A 404 20.86 -9.93 -27.23
N ALA A 405 21.23 -9.26 -28.31
CA ALA A 405 21.10 -7.81 -28.43
C ALA A 405 19.85 -7.48 -29.24
N GLU A 406 19.02 -6.57 -28.75
CA GLU A 406 17.80 -6.10 -29.40
C GLU A 406 17.85 -4.57 -29.52
N THR A 407 17.42 -4.04 -30.66
CA THR A 407 17.46 -2.60 -30.92
C THR A 407 16.41 -2.13 -31.91
N THR A 408 15.96 -0.89 -31.75
CA THR A 408 15.20 -0.13 -32.73
C THR A 408 16.03 0.97 -33.40
N GLU A 409 17.36 0.93 -33.27
CA GLU A 409 18.26 1.80 -34.03
C GLU A 409 17.93 1.68 -35.53
N PRO A 410 17.71 2.79 -36.25
CA PRO A 410 17.39 2.72 -37.67
C PRO A 410 18.56 2.11 -38.43
N ASP A 411 18.26 1.19 -39.34
CA ASP A 411 19.27 0.63 -40.24
C ASP A 411 19.86 1.74 -41.11
N ARG A 412 21.16 1.98 -40.97
CA ARG A 412 21.86 3.04 -41.72
C ARG A 412 21.92 2.76 -43.22
N ASP A 413 21.82 1.50 -43.64
CA ASP A 413 21.90 1.13 -45.04
C ASP A 413 20.95 -0.02 -45.42
N PRO A 414 19.63 0.27 -45.49
CA PRO A 414 18.62 -0.76 -45.77
C PRO A 414 18.73 -1.31 -47.20
N LEU A 415 19.46 -0.65 -48.09
CA LEU A 415 19.56 -1.00 -49.51
C LEU A 415 20.66 -2.05 -49.79
N ILE A 416 21.63 -2.23 -48.89
CA ILE A 416 22.75 -3.19 -49.12
C ILE A 416 22.43 -4.62 -48.62
N GLY A 417 21.22 -4.85 -48.11
CA GLY A 417 20.73 -6.20 -47.83
C GLY A 417 21.45 -6.92 -46.67
N PRO A 418 21.10 -8.19 -46.40
CA PRO A 418 21.48 -8.94 -45.19
C PRO A 418 22.97 -9.32 -45.09
N ILE A 419 23.84 -8.79 -45.95
CA ILE A 419 25.25 -9.16 -46.05
C ILE A 419 26.09 -8.53 -44.92
N TRP A 420 25.62 -7.41 -44.35
CA TRP A 420 26.33 -6.72 -43.27
C TRP A 420 26.04 -7.34 -41.90
N THR A 421 27.10 -7.52 -41.11
CA THR A 421 26.98 -7.95 -39.71
C THR A 421 26.22 -6.92 -38.86
N PHE A 422 25.58 -7.37 -37.78
CA PHE A 422 24.75 -6.55 -36.89
C PHE A 422 25.41 -5.21 -36.52
N GLN A 423 26.70 -5.22 -36.19
CA GLN A 423 27.44 -4.02 -35.79
C GLN A 423 27.57 -2.93 -36.87
N ASN A 424 27.50 -3.31 -38.14
CA ASN A 424 27.60 -2.36 -39.23
C ASN A 424 26.25 -1.67 -39.49
N ARG A 425 25.15 -2.39 -39.26
CA ARG A 425 23.78 -1.89 -39.39
C ARG A 425 23.37 -1.05 -38.18
N PHE A 426 23.76 -1.48 -36.98
CA PHE A 426 23.38 -0.88 -35.70
C PHE A 426 24.63 -0.53 -34.87
N ARG A 427 25.36 0.47 -35.35
CA ARG A 427 26.69 0.82 -34.84
C ARG A 427 26.62 1.34 -33.41
N GLU A 428 25.63 2.17 -33.09
CA GLU A 428 25.50 2.78 -31.77
C GLU A 428 25.14 1.71 -30.73
N THR A 429 24.20 0.83 -31.07
CA THR A 429 23.84 -0.33 -30.26
C THR A 429 25.05 -1.22 -29.98
N ALA A 430 25.81 -1.58 -31.02
CA ALA A 430 26.98 -2.45 -30.86
C ALA A 430 28.07 -1.78 -30.01
N GLN A 431 28.27 -0.47 -30.14
CA GLN A 431 29.19 0.30 -29.30
C GLN A 431 28.78 0.29 -27.83
N LEU A 432 27.50 0.59 -27.53
CA LEU A 432 26.99 0.55 -26.16
C LEU A 432 27.08 -0.86 -25.56
N ALA A 433 26.69 -1.88 -26.32
CA ALA A 433 26.78 -3.27 -25.89
C ALA A 433 28.23 -3.73 -25.63
N ARG A 434 29.20 -3.26 -26.43
CA ARG A 434 30.64 -3.55 -26.24
C ARG A 434 31.16 -3.03 -24.90
N LEU A 435 30.69 -1.88 -24.44
CA LEU A 435 31.06 -1.33 -23.14
C LEU A 435 30.58 -2.23 -21.99
N VAL A 436 29.38 -2.79 -22.12
CA VAL A 436 28.78 -3.64 -21.08
C VAL A 436 29.34 -5.07 -21.10
N LEU A 437 29.55 -5.63 -22.28
CA LEU A 437 29.96 -7.03 -22.46
C LEU A 437 31.49 -7.23 -22.42
N GLY A 438 32.27 -6.15 -22.52
CA GLY A 438 33.72 -6.25 -22.66
C GLY A 438 34.16 -6.83 -24.01
N PRO A 439 35.48 -6.80 -24.29
CA PRO A 439 36.00 -7.08 -25.63
C PRO A 439 35.76 -8.52 -26.09
N VAL A 440 35.92 -9.51 -25.20
CA VAL A 440 35.83 -10.94 -25.55
C VAL A 440 34.40 -11.32 -25.93
N ILE A 441 33.44 -11.09 -25.04
CA ILE A 441 32.04 -11.47 -25.27
C ILE A 441 31.43 -10.65 -26.40
N ALA A 442 31.77 -9.37 -26.53
CA ALA A 442 31.26 -8.57 -27.62
C ALA A 442 31.83 -9.00 -28.98
N ALA A 443 33.08 -9.45 -29.05
CA ALA A 443 33.62 -10.03 -30.28
C ALA A 443 32.90 -11.33 -30.67
N GLU A 444 32.60 -12.18 -29.69
CA GLU A 444 31.77 -13.37 -29.92
C GLU A 444 30.38 -13.04 -30.46
N LEU A 445 29.75 -11.97 -29.96
CA LEU A 445 28.39 -11.57 -30.30
C LEU A 445 28.27 -10.80 -31.64
N PHE A 446 29.27 -9.98 -31.99
CA PHE A 446 29.16 -9.03 -33.10
C PHE A 446 30.13 -9.28 -34.26
N ASP A 447 31.29 -9.89 -33.99
CA ASP A 447 32.36 -10.05 -34.99
C ASP A 447 32.38 -11.44 -35.62
N LYS A 448 31.90 -12.46 -34.91
CA LYS A 448 31.81 -13.81 -35.47
C LYS A 448 30.68 -13.88 -36.49
N THR A 449 31.03 -14.20 -37.72
CA THR A 449 30.06 -14.58 -38.75
C THR A 449 29.30 -15.82 -38.24
N PRO A 450 27.96 -15.83 -38.24
CA PRO A 450 27.22 -16.99 -37.76
C PRO A 450 27.55 -18.19 -38.65
N ALA A 451 28.41 -19.08 -38.15
CA ALA A 451 28.67 -20.36 -38.77
C ALA A 451 27.40 -21.20 -38.65
N GLY A 452 26.53 -21.13 -39.67
CA GLY A 452 25.34 -21.98 -39.79
C GLY A 452 24.25 -21.73 -38.75
N GLN A 453 23.71 -20.50 -38.65
CA GLN A 453 22.46 -20.31 -37.92
C GLN A 453 21.34 -21.15 -38.57
N PRO A 454 20.65 -22.04 -37.82
CA PRO A 454 19.43 -22.66 -38.32
C PRO A 454 18.40 -21.55 -38.54
N THR A 455 17.95 -21.41 -39.79
CA THR A 455 16.88 -20.50 -40.20
C THR A 455 15.60 -20.87 -39.46
N PHE A 456 15.34 -20.24 -38.31
CA PHE A 456 14.00 -20.18 -37.77
C PHE A 456 13.23 -19.15 -38.61
N LEU A 457 12.39 -19.67 -39.50
CA LEU A 457 11.41 -18.88 -40.24
C LEU A 457 10.57 -18.04 -39.26
N PRO A 458 10.31 -16.76 -39.55
CA PRO A 458 9.40 -15.96 -38.74
C PRO A 458 8.00 -16.59 -38.79
N ARG A 459 7.35 -16.69 -37.63
CA ARG A 459 5.91 -16.96 -37.51
C ARG A 459 5.14 -15.66 -37.49
#